data_AF-A0A5C5XBE2-F1
#
_entry.id   AF-A0A5C5XBE2-F1
#
_cell.length_a   1.000
_cell.length_b   1.000
_cell.length_c   1.000
_cell.angle_alpha   90.00
_cell.angle_beta   90.00
_cell.angle_gamma   90.00
#
_symmetry.space_group_name_H-M   'P 1'
#
loop_
_entity.id
_entity.type
_entity.pdbx_description
1 polymer ?
#
loop_
_entity_poly.entity_id
_entity_poly.type
_entity_poly.pdbx_seq_one_letter_code
_entity_poly.pdbx_strand_id
1 'polypeptide(L)'
;MRLFAILCWLSIPVFAWAYHVGPGQQQMQLDQADASLQQAQMSSEKGDFDQAKHSFAKSLSEIPEDRKTEQRKIRLAFAKTQMESSELPEARVALEGLLKELETDETSSPELVKETRQALASAQYYMTWLMRLEGLPNTEWEPEIEASRQHYRVMAEQAKAEGSSTEFATRQHDLEAAIRLARMDLSELQALNLPCQCKGCCSGQCQGKKPSRKVAKKNEKKGKSAGLGPLPDGNGS
;
A
#
# COMPACT_ATOMS: atom_id res chain seq x y z
N MET A 1 -11.75 -58.90 -20.96
CA MET A 1 -12.41 -58.57 -19.67
C MET A 1 -11.45 -58.62 -18.48
N ARG A 2 -10.81 -59.75 -18.14
CA ARG A 2 -9.93 -59.87 -16.96
C ARG A 2 -8.67 -58.99 -17.00
N LEU A 3 -8.01 -58.91 -18.15
CA LEU A 3 -6.80 -58.08 -18.33
C LEU A 3 -7.10 -56.58 -18.11
N PHE A 4 -8.25 -56.12 -18.61
CA PHE A 4 -8.71 -54.73 -18.45
C PHE A 4 -9.01 -54.40 -16.98
N ALA A 5 -9.63 -55.33 -16.25
CA ALA A 5 -9.88 -55.17 -14.82
C ALA A 5 -8.58 -55.09 -14.00
N ILE A 6 -7.57 -55.89 -14.35
CA ILE A 6 -6.24 -55.85 -13.68
C ILE A 6 -5.51 -54.54 -14.00
N LEU A 7 -5.54 -54.08 -15.25
CA LEU A 7 -4.94 -52.79 -15.64
C LEU A 7 -5.61 -51.62 -14.93
N CYS A 8 -6.95 -51.59 -14.87
CA CYS A 8 -7.68 -50.58 -14.11
C CYS A 8 -7.29 -50.63 -12.62
N TRP A 9 -7.24 -51.82 -12.01
CA TRP A 9 -6.86 -51.99 -10.60
C TRP A 9 -5.45 -51.48 -10.29
N LEU A 10 -4.48 -51.76 -11.17
CA LEU A 10 -3.11 -51.28 -11.02
C LEU A 10 -2.96 -49.78 -11.33
N SER A 11 -3.84 -49.20 -12.16
CA SER A 11 -3.79 -47.78 -12.49
C SER A 11 -4.29 -46.87 -11.36
N ILE A 12 -5.27 -47.33 -10.56
CA ILE A 12 -5.84 -46.56 -9.43
C ILE A 12 -4.76 -46.03 -8.45
N PRO A 13 -3.83 -46.85 -7.90
CA PRO A 13 -2.82 -46.35 -6.97
C PRO A 13 -1.84 -45.37 -7.64
N VAL A 14 -1.56 -45.55 -8.94
CA VAL A 14 -0.70 -44.62 -9.70
C VAL A 14 -1.38 -43.25 -9.87
N PHE A 15 -2.66 -43.24 -10.23
CA PHE A 15 -3.44 -42.00 -10.32
C PHE A 15 -3.65 -41.34 -8.95
N ALA A 16 -3.90 -42.11 -7.89
CA ALA A 16 -4.03 -41.60 -6.53
C ALA A 16 -2.72 -40.97 -6.04
N TRP A 17 -1.58 -41.61 -6.31
CA TRP A 17 -0.26 -41.06 -5.99
C TRP A 17 0.03 -39.78 -6.79
N ALA A 18 -0.24 -39.78 -8.10
CA ALA A 18 -0.07 -38.60 -8.94
C ALA A 18 -0.95 -37.42 -8.47
N TYR A 19 -2.20 -37.70 -8.07
CA TYR A 19 -3.10 -36.69 -7.49
C TYR A 19 -2.55 -36.15 -6.17
N HIS A 20 -2.15 -37.02 -5.25
CA HIS A 20 -1.66 -36.62 -3.93
C HIS A 20 -0.38 -35.79 -4.00
N VAL A 21 0.53 -36.10 -4.94
CA VAL A 21 1.80 -35.38 -5.10
C VAL A 21 1.64 -34.06 -5.87
N GLY A 22 0.66 -33.97 -6.78
CA GLY A 22 0.39 -32.74 -7.54
C GLY A 22 -0.80 -31.94 -6.98
N PRO A 23 -2.01 -32.12 -7.53
CA PRO A 23 -3.20 -31.35 -7.14
C PRO A 23 -3.53 -31.34 -5.65
N GLY A 24 -3.31 -32.46 -4.96
CA GLY A 24 -3.62 -32.59 -3.53
C GLY A 24 -2.74 -31.68 -2.66
N GLN A 25 -1.44 -31.57 -2.95
CA GLN A 25 -0.57 -30.63 -2.24
C GLN A 25 -0.96 -29.18 -2.48
N GLN A 26 -1.33 -28.83 -3.72
CA GLN A 26 -1.77 -27.48 -4.06
C GLN A 26 -3.04 -27.09 -3.31
N GLN A 27 -4.02 -27.99 -3.20
CA GLN A 27 -5.23 -27.76 -2.41
C GLN A 27 -4.91 -27.54 -0.93
N MET A 28 -4.05 -28.37 -0.34
CA MET A 28 -3.64 -28.21 1.07
C MET A 28 -2.93 -26.88 1.32
N GLN A 29 -2.11 -26.41 0.37
CA GLN A 29 -1.46 -25.09 0.48
C GLN A 29 -2.47 -23.95 0.43
N LEU A 30 -3.48 -24.05 -0.43
CA LEU A 30 -4.56 -23.06 -0.50
C LEU A 30 -5.39 -23.06 0.78
N ASP A 31 -5.75 -24.23 1.31
CA ASP A 31 -6.47 -24.34 2.59
C ASP A 31 -5.67 -23.71 3.74
N GLN A 32 -4.34 -23.85 3.75
CA GLN A 32 -3.47 -23.20 4.73
C GLN A 32 -3.45 -21.68 4.55
N ALA A 33 -3.29 -21.20 3.31
CA ALA A 33 -3.30 -19.78 2.99
C ALA A 33 -4.64 -19.13 3.39
N ASP A 34 -5.76 -19.82 3.15
CA ASP A 34 -7.12 -19.38 3.50
C ASP A 34 -7.33 -19.38 5.03
N ALA A 35 -6.85 -20.40 5.74
CA ALA A 35 -6.91 -20.43 7.20
C ALA A 35 -6.11 -19.26 7.81
N SER A 36 -4.92 -18.98 7.26
CA SER A 36 -4.10 -17.82 7.64
C SER A 36 -4.82 -16.50 7.33
N LEU A 37 -5.48 -16.38 6.17
CA LEU A 37 -6.23 -15.19 5.78
C LEU A 37 -7.44 -14.93 6.68
N GLN A 38 -8.23 -15.96 6.98
CA GLN A 38 -9.38 -15.86 7.88
C GLN A 38 -8.95 -15.44 9.29
N GLN A 39 -7.86 -16.02 9.78
CA GLN A 39 -7.29 -15.61 11.06
C GLN A 39 -6.87 -14.13 11.04
N ALA A 40 -6.26 -13.67 9.94
CA ALA A 40 -5.86 -12.28 9.79
C ALA A 40 -7.05 -11.32 9.84
N GLN A 41 -8.12 -11.64 9.11
CA GLN A 41 -9.35 -10.85 9.09
C GLN A 41 -10.01 -10.79 10.47
N MET A 42 -10.17 -11.94 11.13
CA MET A 42 -10.74 -12.00 12.48
C MET A 42 -9.92 -11.18 13.50
N SER A 43 -8.59 -11.26 13.44
CA SER A 43 -7.71 -10.48 14.33
C SER A 43 -7.80 -8.98 14.01
N SER A 44 -7.90 -8.59 12.74
CA SER A 44 -8.09 -7.19 12.34
C SER A 44 -9.41 -6.63 12.87
N GLU A 45 -10.51 -7.38 12.74
CA GLU A 45 -11.83 -6.99 13.27
C GLU A 45 -11.84 -6.85 14.79
N LYS A 46 -11.10 -7.72 15.50
CA LYS A 46 -10.90 -7.62 16.95
C LYS A 46 -9.95 -6.48 17.36
N GLY A 47 -9.26 -5.88 16.39
CA GLY A 47 -8.24 -4.86 16.60
C GLY A 47 -6.98 -5.39 17.27
N ASP A 48 -6.68 -6.68 17.10
CA ASP A 48 -5.37 -7.29 17.38
C ASP A 48 -4.53 -7.22 16.10
N PHE A 49 -4.01 -6.03 15.84
CA PHE A 49 -3.36 -5.75 14.57
C PHE A 49 -2.00 -6.43 14.42
N ASP A 50 -1.29 -6.74 15.51
CA ASP A 50 -0.02 -7.45 15.44
C ASP A 50 -0.23 -8.90 15.00
N GLN A 51 -1.25 -9.58 15.56
CA GLN A 51 -1.63 -10.89 15.09
C GLN A 51 -2.16 -10.85 13.65
N ALA A 52 -3.00 -9.87 13.32
CA ALA A 52 -3.54 -9.71 11.97
C ALA A 52 -2.43 -9.57 10.93
N LYS A 53 -1.43 -8.72 11.19
CA LYS A 53 -0.27 -8.52 10.31
C LYS A 53 0.53 -9.81 10.13
N HIS A 54 0.79 -10.54 11.22
CA HIS A 54 1.51 -11.81 11.14
C HIS A 54 0.76 -12.84 10.28
N SER A 55 -0.54 -12.96 10.47
CA SER A 55 -1.40 -13.88 9.71
C SER A 55 -1.53 -13.48 8.23
N PHE A 56 -1.61 -12.18 7.91
CA PHE A 56 -1.58 -11.70 6.54
C PHE A 56 -0.25 -12.02 5.84
N ALA A 57 0.89 -11.74 6.50
CA ALA A 57 2.21 -12.06 5.97
C ALA A 57 2.39 -13.56 5.72
N LYS A 58 1.86 -14.39 6.63
CA LYS A 58 1.85 -15.85 6.48
C LYS A 58 1.00 -16.27 5.27
N SER A 59 -0.23 -15.78 5.15
CA SER A 59 -1.10 -16.07 4.00
C SER A 59 -0.45 -15.69 2.67
N LEU A 60 0.21 -14.52 2.60
CA LEU A 60 0.96 -14.09 1.41
C LEU A 60 2.16 -14.99 1.07
N SER A 61 2.75 -15.68 2.05
CA SER A 61 3.84 -16.63 1.81
C SER A 61 3.36 -18.03 1.39
N GLU A 62 2.10 -18.36 1.70
CA GLU A 62 1.49 -19.67 1.42
C GLU A 62 0.71 -19.67 0.09
N ILE A 63 0.23 -18.50 -0.34
CA ILE A 63 -0.54 -18.37 -1.57
C ILE A 63 0.35 -18.54 -2.82
N PRO A 64 -0.04 -19.40 -3.78
CA PRO A 64 0.71 -19.59 -5.02
C PRO A 64 0.90 -18.32 -5.87
N GLU A 65 2.03 -18.22 -6.59
CA GLU A 65 2.41 -17.05 -7.41
C GLU A 65 1.48 -16.77 -8.61
N ASP A 66 0.77 -17.78 -9.09
CA ASP A 66 -0.18 -17.65 -10.18
C ASP A 66 -1.48 -16.94 -9.75
N ARG A 67 -1.77 -16.88 -8.44
CA ARG A 67 -2.96 -16.22 -7.87
C ARG A 67 -2.76 -14.73 -7.57
N LYS A 68 -2.26 -13.98 -8.57
CA LYS A 68 -1.93 -12.56 -8.43
C LYS A 68 -3.09 -11.69 -7.92
N THR A 69 -4.31 -11.94 -8.38
CA THR A 69 -5.49 -11.16 -7.96
C THR A 69 -5.78 -11.31 -6.47
N GLU A 70 -5.66 -12.53 -5.93
CA GLU A 70 -5.86 -12.80 -4.50
C GLU A 70 -4.72 -12.17 -3.70
N GLN A 71 -3.47 -12.33 -4.13
CA GLN A 71 -2.31 -11.68 -3.50
C GLN A 71 -2.48 -10.16 -3.40
N ARG A 72 -2.94 -9.50 -4.47
CA ARG A 72 -3.17 -8.05 -4.49
C ARG A 72 -4.26 -7.62 -3.51
N LYS A 73 -5.36 -8.37 -3.40
CA LYS A 73 -6.42 -8.13 -2.41
C LYS A 73 -5.90 -8.29 -0.98
N ILE A 74 -5.11 -9.34 -0.73
CA ILE A 74 -4.50 -9.58 0.59
C ILE A 74 -3.52 -8.45 0.92
N ARG A 75 -2.70 -7.99 -0.03
CA ARG A 75 -1.78 -6.85 0.16
C ARG A 75 -2.52 -5.55 0.48
N LEU A 76 -3.65 -5.29 -0.17
CA LEU A 76 -4.49 -4.13 0.15
C LEU A 76 -5.05 -4.22 1.58
N ALA A 77 -5.61 -5.37 1.97
CA ALA A 77 -6.11 -5.60 3.32
C ALA A 77 -5.01 -5.45 4.38
N PHE A 78 -3.84 -6.05 4.12
CA PHE A 78 -2.67 -5.95 4.98
C PHE A 78 -2.23 -4.49 5.16
N ALA A 79 -2.13 -3.72 4.08
CA ALA A 79 -1.76 -2.31 4.16
C ALA A 79 -2.80 -1.46 4.93
N LYS A 80 -4.10 -1.76 4.80
CA LYS A 80 -5.15 -1.12 5.61
C LYS A 80 -4.98 -1.44 7.10
N THR A 81 -4.69 -2.69 7.45
CA THR A 81 -4.35 -3.08 8.83
C THR A 81 -3.09 -2.35 9.33
N GLN A 82 -2.10 -2.10 8.47
CA GLN A 82 -0.93 -1.29 8.82
C GLN A 82 -1.31 0.15 9.18
N MET A 83 -2.21 0.78 8.40
CA MET A 83 -2.74 2.11 8.71
C MET A 83 -3.40 2.14 10.09
N GLU A 84 -4.14 1.08 10.46
CA GLU A 84 -4.83 0.96 11.76
C GLU A 84 -3.89 0.58 12.93
N SER A 85 -2.67 0.12 12.63
CA SER A 85 -1.67 -0.30 13.60
C SER A 85 -0.53 0.70 13.81
N SER A 86 -0.74 1.95 13.40
CA SER A 86 0.26 3.02 13.50
C SER A 86 1.49 2.85 12.60
N GLU A 87 1.41 2.00 11.57
CA GLU A 87 2.45 1.78 10.55
C GLU A 87 2.09 2.50 9.24
N LEU A 88 1.72 3.78 9.35
CA LEU A 88 1.32 4.61 8.20
C LEU A 88 2.42 4.75 7.13
N PRO A 89 3.72 4.95 7.46
CA PRO A 89 4.77 5.04 6.45
C PRO A 89 4.91 3.75 5.62
N GLU A 90 4.87 2.59 6.28
CA GLU A 90 4.91 1.28 5.63
C GLU A 90 3.68 1.06 4.74
N ALA A 91 2.48 1.36 5.25
CA ALA A 91 1.25 1.26 4.49
C ALA A 91 1.28 2.14 3.23
N ARG A 92 1.73 3.39 3.35
CA ARG A 92 1.84 4.34 2.23
C ARG A 92 2.70 3.77 1.10
N VAL A 93 3.90 3.27 1.42
CA VAL A 93 4.82 2.69 0.42
C VAL A 93 4.22 1.43 -0.21
N ALA A 94 3.59 0.57 0.59
CA ALA A 94 2.96 -0.65 0.10
C ALA A 94 1.81 -0.36 -0.87
N LEU A 95 0.97 0.63 -0.54
CA LEU A 95 -0.17 1.06 -1.37
C LEU A 95 0.27 1.76 -2.65
N GLU A 96 1.31 2.60 -2.59
CA GLU A 96 1.90 3.25 -3.78
C GLU A 96 2.43 2.20 -4.76
N GLY A 97 3.18 1.22 -4.25
CA GLY A 97 3.68 0.11 -5.06
C GLY A 97 2.55 -0.76 -5.64
N LEU A 98 1.51 -1.05 -4.86
CA LEU A 98 0.36 -1.83 -5.30
C LEU A 98 -0.45 -1.08 -6.37
N LEU A 99 -0.71 0.22 -6.19
CA LEU A 99 -1.45 1.01 -7.16
C LEU A 99 -0.71 1.06 -8.51
N LYS A 100 0.62 1.30 -8.48
CA LYS A 100 1.44 1.29 -9.69
C LYS A 100 1.40 -0.06 -10.41
N GLU A 101 1.45 -1.17 -9.66
CA GLU A 101 1.33 -2.51 -10.22
C GLU A 101 -0.03 -2.71 -10.91
N LEU A 102 -1.12 -2.31 -10.26
CA LEU A 102 -2.47 -2.44 -10.80
C LEU A 102 -2.68 -1.57 -12.05
N GLU A 103 -2.21 -0.33 -12.04
CA GLU A 103 -2.34 0.59 -13.18
C GLU A 103 -1.52 0.16 -14.41
N THR A 104 -0.43 -0.58 -14.20
CA THR A 104 0.40 -1.12 -15.30
C THR A 104 -0.20 -2.40 -15.91
N ASP A 105 -1.02 -3.12 -15.15
CA ASP A 105 -1.65 -4.36 -15.57
C ASP A 105 -3.07 -4.11 -16.09
N GLU A 106 -3.25 -4.17 -17.41
CA GLU A 106 -4.56 -3.98 -18.07
C GLU A 106 -5.61 -5.03 -17.65
N THR A 107 -5.18 -6.16 -17.10
CA THR A 107 -6.10 -7.22 -16.60
C THR A 107 -6.52 -7.00 -15.15
N SER A 108 -6.03 -5.94 -14.51
CA SER A 108 -6.37 -5.62 -13.13
C SER A 108 -7.85 -5.25 -12.97
N SER A 109 -8.41 -5.57 -11.80
CA SER A 109 -9.77 -5.20 -11.48
C SER A 109 -9.88 -3.68 -11.28
N PRO A 110 -10.78 -2.98 -12.00
CA PRO A 110 -10.97 -1.53 -11.82
C PRO A 110 -11.43 -1.18 -10.40
N GLU A 111 -12.18 -2.07 -9.75
CA GLU A 111 -12.59 -1.88 -8.35
C GLU A 111 -11.40 -1.93 -7.40
N LEU A 112 -10.45 -2.85 -7.65
CA LEU A 112 -9.25 -2.96 -6.82
C LEU A 112 -8.31 -1.75 -7.00
N VAL A 113 -8.25 -1.19 -8.21
CA VAL A 113 -7.57 0.08 -8.48
C VAL A 113 -8.23 1.21 -7.69
N LYS A 114 -9.56 1.34 -7.76
CA LYS A 114 -10.34 2.36 -7.04
C LYS A 114 -10.12 2.27 -5.53
N GLU A 115 -10.20 1.07 -4.97
CA GLU A 115 -10.05 0.82 -3.54
C GLU A 115 -8.61 1.09 -3.06
N THR A 116 -7.60 0.66 -3.82
CA THR A 116 -6.18 0.90 -3.51
C THR A 116 -5.86 2.40 -3.58
N ARG A 117 -6.37 3.10 -4.60
CA ARG A 117 -6.21 4.55 -4.75
C ARG A 117 -6.84 5.31 -3.58
N GLN A 118 -8.04 4.90 -3.15
CA GLN A 118 -8.68 5.48 -1.97
C GLN A 118 -7.82 5.29 -0.71
N ALA A 119 -7.33 4.07 -0.47
CA ALA A 119 -6.50 3.78 0.69
C ALA A 119 -5.19 4.58 0.67
N LEU A 120 -4.54 4.69 -0.49
CA LEU A 120 -3.32 5.49 -0.66
C LEU A 120 -3.57 6.97 -0.37
N ALA A 121 -4.64 7.54 -0.92
CA ALA A 121 -5.00 8.94 -0.69
C ALA A 121 -5.23 9.22 0.80
N SER A 122 -5.91 8.31 1.50
CA SER A 122 -6.12 8.40 2.95
C SER A 122 -4.82 8.26 3.73
N ALA A 123 -3.92 7.34 3.35
CA ALA A 123 -2.62 7.20 3.99
C ALA A 123 -1.78 8.48 3.85
N GLN A 124 -1.75 9.08 2.66
CA GLN A 124 -1.05 10.35 2.40
C GLN A 124 -1.64 11.53 3.18
N TYR A 125 -2.98 11.58 3.28
CA TYR A 125 -3.67 12.57 4.11
C TYR A 125 -3.26 12.48 5.58
N TYR A 126 -3.29 11.28 6.18
CA TYR A 126 -2.90 11.09 7.58
C TYR A 126 -1.41 11.27 7.83
N MET A 127 -0.56 10.84 6.89
CA MET A 127 0.88 11.13 6.93
C MET A 127 1.11 12.64 6.95
N THR A 128 0.45 13.40 6.08
CA THR A 128 0.53 14.86 6.10
C THR A 128 0.11 15.43 7.44
N TRP A 129 -1.03 14.98 7.99
CA TRP A 129 -1.51 15.44 9.30
C TRP A 129 -0.44 15.26 10.38
N LEU A 130 0.18 14.07 10.44
CA LEU A 130 1.25 13.77 11.40
C LEU A 130 2.50 14.62 11.16
N MET A 131 2.97 14.73 9.91
CA MET A 131 4.13 15.55 9.56
C MET A 131 3.93 17.02 9.98
N ARG A 132 2.72 17.56 9.80
CA ARG A 132 2.39 18.92 10.22
C ARG A 132 2.38 19.06 11.74
N LEU A 133 1.79 18.11 12.48
CA LEU A 133 1.82 18.12 13.95
C LEU A 133 3.25 18.01 14.51
N GLU A 134 4.12 17.27 13.84
CA GLU A 134 5.54 17.17 14.16
C GLU A 134 6.36 18.43 13.79
N GLY A 135 5.75 19.39 13.09
CA GLY A 135 6.39 20.64 12.71
C GLY A 135 7.36 20.52 11.53
N LEU A 136 7.19 19.52 10.66
CA LEU A 136 7.99 19.39 9.44
C LEU A 136 7.76 20.60 8.51
N PRO A 137 8.78 21.01 7.73
CA PRO A 137 8.65 22.13 6.81
C PRO A 137 7.72 21.78 5.64
N ASN A 138 7.12 22.81 5.03
CA ASN A 138 6.20 22.66 3.89
C ASN A 138 6.80 21.85 2.74
N THR A 139 8.10 21.98 2.47
CA THR A 139 8.79 21.22 1.43
C THR A 139 8.72 19.71 1.61
N GLU A 140 8.46 19.21 2.83
CA GLU A 140 8.33 17.79 3.12
C GLU A 140 6.88 17.31 3.08
N TRP A 141 5.92 18.05 3.65
CA TRP A 141 4.53 17.60 3.72
C TRP A 141 3.66 18.04 2.54
N GLU A 142 4.00 19.13 1.84
CA GLU A 142 3.20 19.68 0.74
C GLU A 142 3.10 18.73 -0.47
N PRO A 143 4.17 18.04 -0.90
CA PRO A 143 4.07 17.04 -1.97
C PRO A 143 3.12 15.89 -1.63
N GLU A 144 3.09 15.50 -0.35
CA GLU A 144 2.28 14.38 0.15
C GLU A 144 0.79 14.70 0.10
N ILE A 145 0.39 15.87 0.59
CA ILE A 145 -1.01 16.29 0.58
C ILE A 145 -1.50 16.60 -0.84
N GLU A 146 -0.62 17.12 -1.69
CA GLU A 146 -0.97 17.34 -3.10
C GLU A 146 -1.21 16.00 -3.82
N ALA A 147 -0.41 14.97 -3.54
CA ALA A 147 -0.67 13.62 -4.09
C ALA A 147 -2.04 13.09 -3.63
N SER A 148 -2.36 13.22 -2.34
CA SER A 148 -3.68 12.84 -1.78
C SER A 148 -4.82 13.56 -2.49
N ARG A 149 -4.69 14.89 -2.67
CA ARG A 149 -5.67 15.74 -3.35
C ARG A 149 -5.89 15.29 -4.81
N GLN A 150 -4.82 14.97 -5.54
CA GLN A 150 -4.94 14.53 -6.93
C GLN A 150 -5.69 13.20 -7.05
N HIS A 151 -5.44 12.25 -6.14
CA HIS A 151 -6.18 11.00 -6.10
C HIS A 151 -7.68 11.22 -5.83
N TYR A 152 -8.04 12.02 -4.82
CA TYR A 152 -9.44 12.32 -4.52
C TYR A 152 -10.14 13.05 -5.66
N ARG A 153 -9.44 13.97 -6.34
CA ARG A 153 -9.97 14.67 -7.51
C ARG A 153 -10.34 13.69 -8.63
N VAL A 154 -9.41 12.81 -9.02
CA VAL A 154 -9.66 11.80 -10.06
C VAL A 154 -10.85 10.93 -9.67
N MET A 155 -10.92 10.49 -8.41
CA MET A 155 -12.03 9.66 -7.93
C MET A 155 -13.38 10.39 -7.92
N ALA A 156 -13.39 11.68 -7.59
CA ALA A 156 -14.60 12.50 -7.68
C ALA A 156 -15.05 12.68 -9.15
N GLU A 157 -14.13 12.93 -10.06
CA GLU A 157 -14.41 13.04 -11.50
C GLU A 157 -14.97 11.71 -12.05
N GLN A 158 -14.41 10.57 -11.63
CA GLN A 158 -14.91 9.23 -11.98
C GLN A 158 -16.33 8.99 -11.44
N ALA A 159 -16.57 9.23 -10.15
CA ALA A 159 -17.90 9.05 -9.55
C ALA A 159 -18.96 9.94 -10.22
N LYS A 160 -18.57 11.15 -10.63
CA LYS A 160 -19.43 12.06 -11.40
C LYS A 160 -19.76 11.50 -12.79
N ALA A 161 -18.78 10.94 -13.49
CA ALA A 161 -18.98 10.33 -14.80
C ALA A 161 -19.87 9.08 -14.73
N GLU A 162 -19.76 8.31 -13.64
CA GLU A 162 -20.58 7.11 -13.37
C GLU A 162 -22.01 7.46 -12.90
N GLY A 163 -22.30 8.72 -12.58
CA GLY A 163 -23.61 9.18 -12.12
C GLY A 163 -23.93 8.82 -10.66
N SER A 164 -22.94 8.40 -9.88
CA SER A 164 -23.09 8.01 -8.48
C SER A 164 -23.06 9.23 -7.57
N SER A 165 -24.21 9.85 -7.32
CA SER A 165 -24.30 11.11 -6.54
C SER A 165 -23.78 10.97 -5.10
N THR A 166 -23.95 9.80 -4.48
CA THR A 166 -23.50 9.55 -3.11
C THR A 166 -21.98 9.45 -3.05
N GLU A 167 -21.38 8.64 -3.93
CA GLU A 167 -19.93 8.53 -4.01
C GLU A 167 -19.29 9.85 -4.41
N PHE A 168 -19.88 10.58 -5.37
CA PHE A 168 -19.39 11.91 -5.74
C PHE A 168 -19.35 12.85 -4.52
N ALA A 169 -20.41 12.92 -3.73
CA ALA A 169 -20.45 13.75 -2.53
C ALA A 169 -19.38 13.33 -1.49
N THR A 170 -19.19 12.03 -1.28
CA THR A 170 -18.14 11.53 -0.38
C THR A 170 -16.75 11.90 -0.89
N ARG A 171 -16.44 11.66 -2.18
CA ARG A 171 -15.14 11.98 -2.77
C ARG A 171 -14.87 13.48 -2.81
N GLN A 172 -15.91 14.28 -3.00
CA GLN A 172 -15.81 15.73 -2.93
C GLN A 172 -15.49 16.20 -1.51
N HIS A 173 -16.13 15.62 -0.50
CA HIS A 173 -15.79 15.90 0.90
C HIS A 173 -14.33 15.53 1.22
N ASP A 174 -13.87 14.36 0.77
CA ASP A 174 -12.47 13.93 0.97
C ASP A 174 -11.48 14.90 0.29
N LEU A 175 -11.80 15.36 -0.92
CA LEU A 175 -11.02 16.36 -1.65
C LEU A 175 -10.96 17.70 -0.91
N GLU A 176 -12.09 18.17 -0.39
CA GLU A 176 -12.19 19.40 0.39
C GLU A 176 -11.42 19.28 1.71
N ALA A 177 -11.45 18.12 2.36
CA ALA A 177 -10.66 17.86 3.56
C ALA A 177 -9.16 17.96 3.29
N ALA A 178 -8.67 17.39 2.18
CA ALA A 178 -7.27 17.50 1.78
C ALA A 178 -6.87 18.97 1.50
N ILE A 179 -7.71 19.72 0.78
CA ILE A 179 -7.49 21.16 0.51
C ILE A 179 -7.47 21.96 1.81
N ARG A 180 -8.40 21.67 2.73
CA ARG A 180 -8.46 22.31 4.04
C ARG A 180 -7.20 22.02 4.84
N LEU A 181 -6.75 20.76 4.89
CA LEU A 181 -5.53 20.38 5.60
C LEU A 181 -4.30 21.09 5.03
N ALA A 182 -4.21 21.28 3.71
CA ALA A 182 -3.09 22.00 3.10
C ALA A 182 -3.06 23.51 3.43
N ARG A 183 -4.23 24.11 3.71
CA ARG A 183 -4.38 25.57 3.89
C ARG A 183 -4.50 26.02 5.34
N MET A 184 -4.92 25.12 6.22
CA MET A 184 -5.10 25.38 7.65
C MET A 184 -3.78 25.77 8.29
N ASP A 185 -3.79 26.65 9.29
CA ASP A 185 -2.58 26.94 10.04
C ASP A 185 -2.25 25.83 11.06
N LEU A 186 -1.07 25.87 11.69
CA LEU A 186 -0.68 24.83 12.65
C LEU A 186 -1.50 24.91 13.96
N SER A 187 -1.86 26.11 14.40
CA SER A 187 -2.64 26.32 15.62
C SER A 187 -4.06 25.76 15.52
N GLU A 188 -4.72 25.96 14.39
CA GLU A 188 -6.00 25.40 14.02
C GLU A 188 -5.92 23.87 13.95
N LEU A 189 -4.84 23.33 13.37
CA LEU A 189 -4.63 21.88 13.29
C LEU A 189 -4.48 21.25 14.68
N GLN A 190 -3.75 21.90 15.59
CA GLN A 190 -3.57 21.45 16.97
C GLN A 190 -4.85 21.58 17.81
N ALA A 191 -5.76 22.49 17.44
CA ALA A 191 -7.06 22.64 18.08
C ALA A 191 -8.09 21.59 17.63
N LEU A 192 -7.82 20.88 16.53
CA LEU A 192 -8.68 19.80 16.06
C LEU A 192 -8.40 18.50 16.81
N ASN A 193 -9.46 17.72 17.02
CA ASN A 193 -9.31 16.34 17.49
C ASN A 193 -8.50 15.55 16.47
N LEU A 194 -7.54 14.74 16.94
CA LEU A 194 -6.80 13.86 16.05
C LEU A 194 -7.79 12.93 15.33
N PRO A 195 -7.70 12.80 14.00
CA PRO A 195 -8.52 11.87 13.29
C PRO A 195 -8.14 10.45 13.73
N CYS A 196 -9.10 9.76 14.34
CA CYS A 196 -8.92 8.42 14.87
C CYS A 196 -8.98 7.39 13.73
N GLN A 197 -7.93 7.32 12.91
CA GLN A 197 -7.75 6.25 11.91
C GLN A 197 -7.16 4.97 12.55
N CYS A 198 -6.48 5.10 13.69
CA CYS A 198 -5.82 4.00 14.39
C CYS A 198 -5.97 4.15 15.92
N LYS A 199 -5.94 3.04 16.67
CA LYS A 199 -6.04 3.08 18.15
C LYS A 199 -4.97 3.95 18.81
N GLY A 200 -3.76 3.99 18.24
CA GLY A 200 -2.65 4.84 18.70
C GLY A 200 -2.70 6.29 18.20
N CYS A 201 -3.52 6.59 17.20
CA CYS A 201 -3.65 7.92 16.60
C CYS A 201 -4.41 8.85 17.56
N CYS A 202 -5.40 8.35 18.30
CA CYS A 202 -6.16 9.16 19.25
C CYS A 202 -5.31 9.63 20.46
N SER A 203 -4.15 8.99 20.73
CA SER A 203 -3.23 9.36 21.81
C SER A 203 -1.94 10.06 21.33
N GLY A 204 -1.81 10.33 20.02
CA GLY A 204 -0.61 10.94 19.43
C GLY A 204 0.62 10.02 19.39
N GLN A 205 0.43 8.70 19.55
CA GLN A 205 1.50 7.70 19.60
C GLN A 205 1.60 6.89 18.30
N CYS A 206 1.60 7.56 17.15
CA CYS A 206 1.90 6.88 15.89
C CYS A 206 3.38 6.46 15.89
N GLN A 207 3.67 5.18 15.57
CA GLN A 207 5.04 4.70 15.45
C GLN A 207 5.65 5.20 14.13
N GLY A 208 6.01 6.48 14.07
CA GLY A 208 6.77 7.04 12.96
C GLY A 208 8.21 6.53 12.98
N LYS A 209 8.52 5.47 12.22
CA LYS A 209 9.89 5.31 11.72
C LYS A 209 10.13 6.45 10.74
N LYS A 210 10.90 7.43 11.19
CA LYS A 210 11.38 8.56 10.36
C LYS A 210 11.81 8.05 8.98
N PRO A 211 11.40 8.67 7.86
CA PRO A 211 12.08 8.44 6.59
C PRO A 211 13.56 8.78 6.83
N SER A 212 14.39 7.75 6.78
CA SER A 212 15.80 7.89 7.14
C SER A 212 16.44 8.84 6.13
N ARG A 213 16.82 10.02 6.63
CA ARG A 213 17.69 10.98 5.95
C ARG A 213 18.99 10.26 5.59
N LYS A 214 19.07 9.65 4.39
CA LYS A 214 20.36 9.30 3.78
C LYS A 214 21.02 10.61 3.42
N VAL A 215 21.66 11.24 4.42
CA VAL A 215 22.68 12.25 4.17
C VAL A 215 23.77 11.53 3.39
N ALA A 216 23.79 11.72 2.08
CA ALA A 216 24.96 11.39 1.27
C ALA A 216 26.13 12.13 1.91
N LYS A 217 27.03 11.39 2.57
CA LYS A 217 28.31 11.93 3.02
C LYS A 217 29.00 12.49 1.78
N LYS A 218 29.02 13.82 1.69
CA LYS A 218 29.84 14.55 0.73
C LYS A 218 31.28 14.22 1.10
N ASN A 219 31.88 13.27 0.38
CA ASN A 219 33.29 12.97 0.50
C ASN A 219 34.05 14.21 -0.01
N GLU A 220 34.47 15.05 0.93
CA GLU A 220 35.41 16.13 0.70
C GLU A 220 36.79 15.50 0.46
N LYS A 221 37.02 15.00 -0.76
CA LYS A 221 38.38 14.72 -1.25
C LYS A 221 39.00 16.04 -1.67
N LYS A 222 39.83 16.61 -0.78
CA LYS A 222 40.86 17.60 -1.15
C LYS A 222 41.84 16.94 -2.12
N GLY A 223 41.57 17.05 -3.42
CA GLY A 223 42.49 16.75 -4.51
C GLY A 223 43.12 18.06 -4.99
N LYS A 224 44.44 18.18 -4.81
CA LYS A 224 45.27 19.28 -5.29
C LYS A 224 45.33 19.29 -6.82
N SER A 225 45.09 20.47 -7.40
CA SER A 225 45.74 21.08 -8.58
C SER A 225 46.29 20.19 -9.72
N ALA A 226 45.69 20.34 -10.91
CA ALA A 226 46.35 20.59 -12.21
C ALA A 226 45.20 20.70 -13.24
N GLY A 227 44.91 21.86 -13.80
CA GLY A 227 45.57 22.35 -15.00
C GLY A 227 44.62 22.26 -16.19
N LEU A 228 43.75 23.25 -16.36
CA LEU A 228 43.03 23.52 -17.61
C LEU A 228 43.12 25.03 -17.83
N GLY A 229 43.85 25.42 -18.88
CA GLY A 229 44.06 26.82 -19.26
C GLY A 229 42.75 27.52 -19.65
N PRO A 230 42.75 28.86 -19.67
CA PRO A 230 41.54 29.63 -19.94
C PRO A 230 41.04 29.42 -21.38
N LEU A 231 39.72 29.29 -21.52
CA LEU A 231 39.01 29.34 -22.80
C LEU A 231 39.00 30.79 -23.33
N PRO A 232 39.09 31.01 -24.65
CA PRO A 232 39.15 32.34 -25.26
C PRO A 232 37.80 33.05 -25.20
N ASP A 233 37.87 34.33 -24.83
CA ASP A 233 36.73 35.24 -24.68
C ASP A 233 36.18 35.63 -26.06
N GLY A 234 34.94 35.22 -26.35
CA GLY A 234 34.20 35.68 -27.51
C GLY A 234 33.60 37.06 -27.25
N ASN A 235 34.24 38.12 -27.74
CA ASN A 235 33.59 39.41 -27.97
C ASN A 235 34.02 39.96 -29.34
N GLY A 236 33.03 40.34 -30.14
CA GLY A 236 33.18 40.55 -31.57
C GLY A 236 33.77 41.89 -32.00
N SER A 237 34.33 41.86 -33.21
CA SER A 237 34.08 42.78 -34.33
C SER A 237 34.37 42.02 -35.62
#